data_AF-A0A5V0LE44-F1
#
_entry.id   AF-A0A5V0LE44-F1
#
_cell.length_a   1.000
_cell.length_b   1.000
_cell.length_c   1.000
_cell.angle_alpha   90.00
_cell.angle_beta   90.00
_cell.angle_gamma   90.00
#
_symmetry.space_group_name_H-M   'P 1'
#
loop_
_entity.id
_entity.type
_entity.pdbx_description
1 polymer ?
#
loop_
_entity_poly.entity_id
_entity_poly.type
_entity_poly.pdbx_seq_one_letter_code
_entity_poly.pdbx_strand_id
1 'polypeptide(L)'
;TKNNRGTLIYAAPELYYENARISREMDIYAFGIIAWNLVTTQNNFDRALLDIPPHSKHQYQSIAHVCKNKLPEEIINLIDATLCPNPANRPTIEEIVPLLAKYLVIHKHKGIFTENARNVYELSSTQKGVKLKIAPLGEIDIYYDGLEFKITYVDGEVFINNMRPKVNTVLPNSCLLTFGAPHLRNRRFMTFSSSHPEVVL
;
A
#
# COMPACT_ATOMS: atom_id res chain seq x y z
N THR A 1 6.79 12.14 35.69
CA THR A 1 6.18 13.48 35.83
C THR A 1 4.72 13.34 36.25
N LYS A 2 4.35 13.84 37.44
CA LYS A 2 3.02 13.69 38.08
C LYS A 2 1.87 14.47 37.41
N ASN A 3 2.10 15.09 36.26
CA ASN A 3 1.17 16.00 35.57
C ASN A 3 0.95 15.61 34.09
N ASN A 4 0.85 14.32 33.76
CA ASN A 4 0.50 13.91 32.40
C ASN A 4 -0.98 14.24 32.11
N ARG A 5 -1.20 15.31 31.34
CA ARG A 5 -2.50 15.80 30.84
C ARG A 5 -2.98 15.02 29.60
N GLY A 6 -2.70 13.72 29.53
CA GLY A 6 -3.11 12.87 28.42
C GLY A 6 -4.35 12.04 28.79
N THR A 7 -5.18 11.71 27.81
CA THR A 7 -6.23 10.70 28.01
C THR A 7 -5.55 9.33 28.09
N LEU A 8 -5.49 8.77 29.30
CA LEU A 8 -4.64 7.61 29.64
C LEU A 8 -4.85 6.37 28.75
N ILE A 9 -6.03 6.23 28.13
CA ILE A 9 -6.35 5.12 27.22
C ILE A 9 -5.52 5.12 25.93
N TYR A 10 -4.97 6.28 25.51
CA TYR A 10 -4.12 6.40 24.32
C TYR A 10 -2.63 6.45 24.68
N ALA A 11 -2.29 6.40 25.97
CA ALA A 11 -0.91 6.57 26.41
C ALA A 11 -0.08 5.33 26.07
N ALA A 12 1.10 5.55 25.48
CA ALA A 12 2.06 4.50 25.22
C ALA A 12 2.70 3.95 26.51
N PRO A 13 3.19 2.70 26.53
CA PRO A 13 3.77 2.07 27.72
C PRO A 13 4.92 2.86 28.33
N GLU A 14 5.78 3.42 27.48
CA GLU A 14 6.98 4.14 27.89
C GLU A 14 6.70 5.48 28.58
N LEU A 15 5.46 6.00 28.51
CA LEU A 15 5.04 7.18 29.26
C LEU A 15 5.09 6.94 30.78
N TYR A 16 5.02 5.68 31.21
CA TYR A 16 4.99 5.28 32.62
C TYR A 16 6.38 4.97 33.19
N TYR A 17 7.44 5.02 32.38
CA TYR A 17 8.81 4.83 32.85
C TYR A 17 9.36 6.08 33.58
N GLU A 18 10.33 5.87 34.46
CA GLU A 18 11.05 6.97 35.10
C GLU A 18 11.75 7.82 34.04
N ASN A 19 11.62 9.15 34.16
CA ASN A 19 12.18 10.13 33.22
C ASN A 19 11.65 10.03 31.77
N ALA A 20 10.46 9.46 31.57
CA ALA A 20 9.79 9.44 30.26
C ALA A 20 9.76 10.84 29.62
N ARG A 21 10.15 10.90 28.35
CA ARG A 21 10.06 12.09 27.51
C ARG A 21 9.05 11.83 26.40
N ILE A 22 8.25 12.85 26.08
CA ILE A 22 7.34 12.79 24.94
C ILE A 22 8.16 12.57 23.67
N SER A 23 7.70 11.65 22.82
CA SER A 23 8.37 11.25 21.60
C SER A 23 7.34 11.01 20.48
N ARG A 24 7.81 10.95 19.23
CA ARG A 24 6.95 10.71 18.06
C ARG A 24 6.31 9.32 18.12
N GLU A 25 7.03 8.35 18.67
CA GLU A 25 6.61 6.96 18.79
C GLU A 25 5.41 6.83 19.75
N MET A 26 5.26 7.72 20.72
CA MET A 26 4.07 7.79 21.58
C MET A 26 2.82 8.19 20.77
N ASP A 27 2.96 9.13 19.83
CA ASP A 27 1.87 9.54 18.94
C ASP A 27 1.49 8.40 17.98
N ILE A 28 2.47 7.63 17.50
CA ILE A 28 2.24 6.42 16.68
C ILE A 28 1.41 5.38 17.46
N TYR A 29 1.73 5.16 18.73
CA TYR A 29 0.95 4.25 19.58
C TYR A 29 -0.50 4.75 19.76
N ALA A 30 -0.67 6.05 20.04
CA ALA A 30 -1.99 6.67 20.17
C ALA A 30 -2.80 6.53 18.88
N PHE A 31 -2.18 6.71 17.72
CA PHE A 31 -2.78 6.45 16.41
C PHE A 31 -3.26 4.99 16.29
N GLY A 32 -2.47 4.01 16.74
CA GLY A 32 -2.84 2.60 16.76
C GLY A 32 -4.12 2.32 17.55
N ILE A 33 -4.23 2.89 18.76
CA ILE A 33 -5.42 2.75 19.61
C ILE A 33 -6.64 3.38 18.92
N ILE A 34 -6.49 4.53 18.29
CA ILE A 34 -7.57 5.19 17.54
C ILE A 34 -7.99 4.33 16.34
N ALA A 35 -7.04 3.80 15.56
CA ALA A 35 -7.33 2.93 14.43
C ALA A 35 -8.09 1.67 14.86
N TRP A 36 -7.67 1.04 15.96
CA TRP A 36 -8.41 -0.05 16.60
C TRP A 36 -9.84 0.35 16.94
N ASN A 37 -10.03 1.48 17.61
CA ASN A 37 -11.36 1.96 18.01
C ASN A 37 -12.27 2.20 16.77
N LEU A 38 -11.73 2.81 15.72
CA LEU A 38 -12.46 3.06 14.47
C LEU A 38 -12.92 1.77 13.79
N VAL A 39 -12.09 0.71 13.81
CA VAL A 39 -12.41 -0.58 13.17
C VAL A 39 -13.40 -1.41 14.00
N THR A 40 -13.37 -1.30 15.33
CA THR A 40 -14.08 -2.21 16.25
C THR A 40 -15.56 -1.87 16.52
N THR A 41 -16.11 -0.78 15.95
CA THR A 41 -17.50 -0.27 16.11
C THR A 41 -18.22 -0.69 17.41
N GLN A 42 -18.08 0.14 18.45
CA GLN A 42 -18.71 0.15 19.79
C GLN A 42 -18.71 -1.12 20.66
N ASN A 43 -18.65 -2.37 20.15
CA ASN A 43 -18.89 -3.56 20.98
C ASN A 43 -17.79 -4.63 20.99
N ASN A 44 -16.72 -4.50 20.20
CA ASN A 44 -15.63 -5.51 20.13
C ASN A 44 -14.24 -4.93 20.38
N PHE A 45 -14.12 -3.81 21.07
CA PHE A 45 -12.81 -3.27 21.45
C PHE A 45 -12.14 -4.19 22.48
N ASP A 46 -10.88 -4.56 22.25
CA ASP A 46 -10.15 -5.43 23.15
C ASP A 46 -9.84 -4.71 24.46
N ARG A 47 -10.41 -5.21 25.57
CA ARG A 47 -10.23 -4.61 26.90
C ARG A 47 -8.78 -4.67 27.37
N ALA A 48 -7.95 -5.55 26.82
CA ALA A 48 -6.52 -5.58 27.11
C ALA A 48 -5.82 -4.27 26.73
N LEU A 49 -6.33 -3.56 25.71
CA LEU A 49 -5.82 -2.24 25.31
C LEU A 49 -6.22 -1.11 26.26
N LEU A 50 -7.08 -1.38 27.25
CA LEU A 50 -7.48 -0.43 28.30
C LEU A 50 -6.63 -0.57 29.57
N ASP A 51 -5.64 -1.48 29.58
CA ASP A 51 -4.73 -1.62 30.71
C ASP A 51 -3.96 -0.32 30.98
N ILE A 52 -3.75 0.00 32.26
CA ILE A 52 -2.96 1.14 32.72
C ILE A 52 -1.94 0.63 33.73
N PRO A 53 -0.63 0.65 33.42
CA PRO A 53 -0.03 0.95 32.11
C PRO A 53 -0.43 -0.10 31.04
N PRO A 54 -0.41 0.24 29.74
CA PRO A 54 -0.74 -0.72 28.68
C PRO A 54 0.20 -1.94 28.68
N HIS A 55 -0.32 -3.08 28.22
CA HIS A 55 0.36 -4.40 28.20
C HIS A 55 0.81 -4.93 29.57
N SER A 56 0.29 -4.38 30.68
CA SER A 56 0.74 -4.77 32.02
C SER A 56 0.03 -6.00 32.58
N LYS A 57 -1.21 -6.28 32.16
CA LYS A 57 -2.02 -7.36 32.73
C LYS A 57 -2.48 -8.36 31.68
N HIS A 58 -2.86 -7.87 30.50
CA HIS A 58 -3.49 -8.68 29.47
C HIS A 58 -2.72 -8.57 28.15
N GLN A 59 -2.65 -9.69 27.44
CA GLN A 59 -2.26 -9.71 26.04
C GLN A 59 -3.47 -9.34 25.19
N TYR A 60 -3.31 -8.38 24.27
CA TYR A 60 -4.32 -8.04 23.29
C TYR A 60 -4.18 -8.92 22.04
N GLN A 61 -5.28 -9.15 21.33
CA GLN A 61 -5.28 -9.90 20.08
C GLN A 61 -4.88 -9.02 18.90
N SER A 62 -4.48 -9.62 17.77
CA SER A 62 -4.34 -8.86 16.51
C SER A 62 -5.68 -8.27 16.06
N ILE A 63 -5.65 -7.09 15.43
CA ILE A 63 -6.85 -6.43 14.89
C ILE A 63 -7.60 -7.28 13.86
N ALA A 64 -6.90 -8.24 13.24
CA ALA A 64 -7.45 -9.23 12.31
C ALA A 64 -8.69 -9.94 12.88
N HIS A 65 -8.64 -10.30 14.17
CA HIS A 65 -9.73 -10.98 14.87
C HIS A 65 -10.99 -10.13 14.95
N VAL A 66 -10.81 -8.82 15.12
CA VAL A 66 -11.94 -7.90 15.25
C VAL A 66 -12.49 -7.50 13.89
N CYS A 67 -11.61 -7.22 12.92
CA CYS A 67 -12.06 -6.83 11.58
C CYS A 67 -12.55 -8.01 10.72
N LYS A 68 -12.42 -9.27 11.20
CA LYS A 68 -12.76 -10.50 10.46
C LYS A 68 -12.15 -10.50 9.06
N ASN A 69 -10.89 -10.07 8.95
CA ASN A 69 -10.14 -9.96 7.68
C ASN A 69 -10.81 -9.08 6.60
N LYS A 70 -11.65 -8.11 6.99
CA LYS A 70 -12.21 -7.11 6.05
C LYS A 70 -11.19 -6.06 5.63
N LEU A 71 -10.06 -5.98 6.32
CA LEU A 71 -8.94 -5.11 5.96
C LEU A 71 -7.86 -5.93 5.24
N PRO A 72 -7.13 -5.31 4.30
CA PRO A 72 -5.93 -5.93 3.71
C PRO A 72 -4.91 -6.31 4.78
N GLU A 73 -4.18 -7.41 4.56
CA GLU A 73 -3.17 -7.92 5.49
C GLU A 73 -2.08 -6.89 5.80
N GLU A 74 -1.63 -6.12 4.80
CA GLU A 74 -0.66 -5.03 4.99
C GLU A 74 -1.17 -3.96 5.98
N ILE A 75 -2.47 -3.63 5.94
CA ILE A 75 -3.08 -2.65 6.85
C ILE A 75 -3.23 -3.23 8.27
N ILE A 76 -3.61 -4.50 8.38
CA ILE A 76 -3.68 -5.20 9.66
C ILE A 76 -2.30 -5.20 10.34
N ASN A 77 -1.28 -5.65 9.62
CA ASN A 77 0.09 -5.73 10.12
C ASN A 77 0.63 -4.34 10.51
N LEU A 78 0.33 -3.31 9.72
CA LEU A 78 0.68 -1.92 10.04
C LEU A 78 0.06 -1.48 11.37
N ILE A 79 -1.26 -1.64 11.53
CA ILE A 79 -1.97 -1.21 12.74
C ILE A 79 -1.47 -1.98 13.96
N ASP A 80 -1.29 -3.29 13.86
CA ASP A 80 -0.77 -4.09 14.98
C ASP A 80 0.65 -3.66 15.39
N ALA A 81 1.51 -3.32 14.42
CA ALA A 81 2.87 -2.86 14.68
C ALA A 81 2.92 -1.50 15.39
N THR A 82 1.93 -0.62 15.20
CA THR A 82 1.86 0.67 15.95
C THR A 82 1.71 0.47 17.45
N LEU A 83 1.16 -0.66 17.89
CA LEU A 83 0.95 -1.00 19.29
C LEU A 83 2.11 -1.79 19.91
N CYS A 84 3.27 -1.87 19.24
CA CYS A 84 4.42 -2.59 19.78
C CYS A 84 4.89 -1.97 21.13
N PRO A 85 5.13 -2.77 22.18
CA PRO A 85 5.62 -2.26 23.46
C PRO A 85 6.97 -1.54 23.34
N ASN A 86 7.85 -2.01 22.45
CA ASN A 86 9.11 -1.34 22.16
C ASN A 86 8.87 -0.22 21.12
N PRO A 87 9.06 1.06 21.48
CA PRO A 87 8.84 2.17 20.55
C PRO A 87 9.70 2.09 19.28
N ALA A 88 10.91 1.52 19.38
CA ALA A 88 11.81 1.38 18.23
C ALA A 88 11.33 0.38 17.17
N ASN A 89 10.36 -0.48 17.51
CA ASN A 89 9.78 -1.47 16.60
C ASN A 89 8.45 -1.01 16.00
N ARG A 90 7.98 0.20 16.34
CA ARG A 90 6.77 0.78 15.74
C ARG A 90 7.12 1.36 14.36
N PRO A 91 6.19 1.34 13.40
CA PRO A 91 6.39 2.00 12.12
C PRO A 91 6.47 3.52 12.30
N THR A 92 7.19 4.16 11.41
CA THR A 92 7.28 5.61 11.30
C THR A 92 6.05 6.18 10.58
N ILE A 93 5.79 7.49 10.72
CA ILE A 93 4.69 8.13 10.00
C ILE A 93 4.92 8.11 8.48
N GLU A 94 6.19 8.13 8.07
CA GLU A 94 6.64 8.00 6.68
C GLU A 94 6.36 6.60 6.09
N GLU A 95 6.20 5.57 6.93
CA GLU A 95 5.75 4.24 6.49
C GLU A 95 4.21 4.13 6.51
N ILE A 96 3.56 4.71 7.53
CA ILE A 96 2.11 4.63 7.71
C ILE A 96 1.35 5.38 6.60
N VAL A 97 1.71 6.64 6.35
CA VAL A 97 0.92 7.52 5.48
C VAL A 97 0.88 7.02 4.03
N PRO A 98 2.01 6.66 3.37
CA PRO A 98 1.96 6.17 2.00
C PRO A 98 1.17 4.87 1.86
N LEU A 99 1.26 3.97 2.83
CA LEU A 99 0.52 2.71 2.79
C LEU A 99 -0.99 2.94 2.92
N LEU A 100 -1.43 3.78 3.86
CA LEU A 100 -2.85 4.13 3.97
C LEU A 100 -3.35 4.86 2.72
N ALA A 101 -2.58 5.83 2.20
CA ALA A 101 -2.91 6.56 0.98
C ALA A 101 -3.11 5.62 -0.22
N LYS A 102 -2.22 4.63 -0.39
CA LYS A 102 -2.32 3.58 -1.42
C LYS A 102 -3.66 2.85 -1.35
N TYR A 103 -4.13 2.49 -0.16
CA TYR A 103 -5.39 1.77 0.01
C TYR A 103 -6.65 2.65 -0.04
N LEU A 104 -6.56 3.97 0.22
CA LEU A 104 -7.68 4.91 0.05
C LEU A 104 -8.12 5.06 -1.41
N VAL A 105 -7.22 4.77 -2.35
CA VAL A 105 -7.46 4.82 -3.80
C VAL A 105 -7.53 3.44 -4.45
N ILE A 106 -7.67 2.37 -3.66
CA ILE A 106 -7.82 1.02 -4.21
C ILE A 106 -8.95 0.95 -5.23
N HIS A 107 -8.68 0.29 -6.36
CA HIS A 107 -9.56 0.16 -7.51
C HIS A 107 -9.92 1.46 -8.25
N LYS A 108 -9.30 2.61 -7.90
CA LYS A 108 -9.57 3.91 -8.55
C LYS A 108 -8.59 4.26 -9.67
N HIS A 109 -7.41 3.62 -9.73
CA HIS A 109 -6.46 3.87 -10.82
C HIS A 109 -7.00 3.36 -12.17
N LYS A 110 -6.62 4.09 -13.23
CA LYS A 110 -6.77 3.73 -14.63
C LYS A 110 -5.40 3.77 -15.30
N GLY A 111 -5.07 2.71 -16.03
CA GLY A 111 -3.87 2.60 -16.83
C GLY A 111 -4.23 2.72 -18.30
N ILE A 112 -3.58 3.62 -19.04
CA ILE A 112 -3.87 3.85 -20.45
C ILE A 112 -2.63 3.51 -21.27
N PHE A 113 -2.78 2.59 -22.20
CA PHE A 113 -1.78 2.29 -23.22
C PHE A 113 -2.18 2.97 -24.52
N THR A 114 -1.29 3.75 -25.11
CA THR A 114 -1.55 4.46 -26.36
C THR A 114 -0.49 4.13 -27.41
N GLU A 115 -0.93 3.75 -28.59
CA GLU A 115 -0.09 3.63 -29.78
C GLU A 115 -0.61 4.55 -30.89
N ASN A 116 0.27 5.41 -31.42
CA ASN A 116 0.00 6.34 -32.51
C ASN A 116 -1.28 7.18 -32.33
N ALA A 117 -1.64 7.52 -31.09
CA ALA A 117 -2.84 8.28 -30.72
C ALA A 117 -4.18 7.68 -31.20
N ARG A 118 -4.21 6.40 -31.61
CA ARG A 118 -5.41 5.76 -32.19
C ARG A 118 -5.79 4.45 -31.49
N ASN A 119 -4.80 3.66 -31.11
CA ASN A 119 -5.04 2.42 -30.38
C ASN A 119 -4.89 2.70 -28.89
N VAL A 120 -6.01 2.70 -28.18
CA VAL A 120 -6.06 2.94 -26.74
C VAL A 120 -6.54 1.68 -26.04
N TYR A 121 -5.73 1.15 -25.12
CA TYR A 121 -6.16 0.10 -24.21
C TYR A 121 -6.25 0.67 -22.80
N GLU A 122 -7.40 0.51 -22.16
CA GLU A 122 -7.61 0.92 -20.76
C GLU A 122 -7.59 -0.30 -19.85
N LEU A 123 -6.82 -0.18 -18.76
CA LEU A 123 -6.92 -1.02 -17.58
C LEU A 123 -7.61 -0.24 -16.47
N SER A 124 -8.55 -0.85 -15.79
CA SER A 124 -9.27 -0.28 -14.66
C SER A 124 -9.89 -1.40 -13.81
N SER A 125 -10.68 -1.04 -12.80
CA SER A 125 -11.40 -2.03 -11.99
C SER A 125 -12.42 -2.85 -12.80
N THR A 126 -12.90 -2.35 -13.94
CA THR A 126 -13.83 -3.07 -14.84
C THR A 126 -13.10 -3.91 -15.89
N GLN A 127 -11.94 -3.45 -16.37
CA GLN A 127 -11.07 -4.18 -17.30
C GLN A 127 -9.69 -4.38 -16.67
N LYS A 128 -9.51 -5.49 -15.96
CA LYS A 128 -8.30 -5.71 -15.15
C LYS A 128 -7.09 -6.22 -15.93
N GLY A 129 -7.25 -6.71 -17.15
CA GLY A 129 -6.16 -7.30 -17.93
C GLY A 129 -6.09 -6.82 -19.36
N VAL A 130 -4.89 -6.73 -19.91
CA VAL A 130 -4.64 -6.39 -21.32
C VAL A 130 -3.52 -7.28 -21.86
N LYS A 131 -3.73 -7.79 -23.07
CA LYS A 131 -2.73 -8.50 -23.87
C LYS A 131 -2.29 -7.59 -25.00
N LEU A 132 -1.01 -7.23 -25.02
CA LEU A 132 -0.42 -6.36 -26.03
C LEU A 132 0.51 -7.20 -26.88
N LYS A 133 0.02 -7.60 -28.07
CA LYS A 133 0.75 -8.43 -29.02
C LYS A 133 1.03 -7.66 -30.30
N ILE A 134 2.30 -7.54 -30.66
CA ILE A 134 2.73 -6.98 -31.94
C ILE A 134 3.53 -8.05 -32.65
N ALA A 135 2.86 -8.86 -33.47
CA ALA A 135 3.54 -9.92 -34.21
C ALA A 135 4.38 -9.35 -35.37
N PRO A 136 5.59 -9.88 -35.63
CA PRO A 136 6.28 -10.95 -34.90
C PRO A 136 7.20 -10.44 -33.77
N LEU A 137 7.11 -9.16 -33.39
CA LEU A 137 8.08 -8.47 -32.54
C LEU A 137 8.05 -8.91 -31.08
N GLY A 138 6.86 -9.08 -30.49
CA GLY A 138 6.73 -9.49 -29.10
C GLY A 138 5.33 -9.39 -28.53
N GLU A 139 5.17 -9.88 -27.31
CA GLU A 139 3.93 -9.94 -26.56
C GLU A 139 4.17 -9.65 -25.09
N ILE A 140 3.25 -8.91 -24.47
CA ILE A 140 3.27 -8.64 -23.03
C ILE A 140 1.84 -8.58 -22.51
N ASP A 141 1.59 -9.27 -21.40
CA ASP A 141 0.31 -9.20 -20.68
C ASP A 141 0.51 -8.41 -19.38
N ILE A 142 -0.44 -7.53 -19.10
CA ILE A 142 -0.45 -6.69 -17.89
C ILE A 142 -1.79 -6.87 -17.17
N TYR A 143 -1.72 -6.98 -15.85
CA TYR A 143 -2.87 -7.11 -14.95
C TYR A 143 -2.88 -6.01 -13.89
N TYR A 144 -4.05 -5.47 -13.59
CA TYR A 144 -4.30 -4.52 -12.51
C TYR A 144 -4.97 -5.24 -11.34
N ASP A 145 -4.26 -5.32 -10.21
CA ASP A 145 -4.76 -5.99 -9.00
C ASP A 145 -5.67 -5.11 -8.13
N GLY A 146 -5.83 -3.84 -8.50
CA GLY A 146 -6.54 -2.83 -7.73
C GLY A 146 -5.63 -1.79 -7.09
N LEU A 147 -4.33 -2.06 -7.01
CA LEU A 147 -3.32 -1.13 -6.51
C LEU A 147 -2.28 -0.82 -7.59
N GLU A 148 -1.83 -1.85 -8.30
CA GLU A 148 -0.66 -1.78 -9.18
C GLU A 148 -0.91 -2.48 -10.52
N PHE A 149 -0.25 -2.00 -11.57
CA PHE A 149 -0.23 -2.63 -12.88
C PHE A 149 1.00 -3.53 -12.99
N LYS A 150 0.80 -4.85 -13.04
CA LYS A 150 1.85 -5.88 -12.99
C LYS A 150 1.94 -6.65 -14.29
N ILE A 151 3.17 -6.93 -14.70
CA ILE A 151 3.44 -7.76 -15.87
C ILE A 151 3.21 -9.23 -15.49
N THR A 152 2.31 -9.90 -16.19
CA THR A 152 1.98 -11.32 -15.93
C THR A 152 2.58 -12.25 -16.98
N TYR A 153 2.91 -11.73 -18.16
CA TYR A 153 3.54 -12.49 -19.24
C TYR A 153 4.40 -11.57 -20.10
N VAL A 154 5.52 -12.09 -20.61
CA VAL A 154 6.32 -11.43 -21.64
C VAL A 154 6.98 -12.47 -22.54
N ASP A 155 6.96 -12.22 -23.85
CA ASP A 155 7.63 -13.03 -24.86
C ASP A 155 8.13 -12.17 -26.03
N GLY A 156 9.20 -12.62 -26.69
CA GLY A 156 9.86 -11.90 -27.77
C GLY A 156 10.67 -10.68 -27.31
N GLU A 157 10.80 -9.70 -28.21
CA GLU A 157 11.65 -8.51 -28.02
C GLU A 157 10.84 -7.35 -27.47
N VAL A 158 10.52 -7.39 -26.17
CA VAL A 158 9.81 -6.32 -25.45
C VAL A 158 10.74 -5.61 -24.47
N PHE A 159 10.67 -4.29 -24.44
CA PHE A 159 11.44 -3.44 -23.53
C PHE A 159 10.55 -2.39 -22.89
N ILE A 160 10.80 -2.07 -21.62
CA ILE A 160 10.19 -0.96 -20.88
C ILE A 160 11.30 0.00 -20.50
N ASN A 161 11.22 1.25 -20.98
CA ASN A 161 12.28 2.25 -20.80
C ASN A 161 13.67 1.70 -21.16
N ASN A 162 13.76 0.99 -22.30
CA ASN A 162 14.97 0.32 -22.81
C ASN A 162 15.49 -0.89 -22.01
N MET A 163 14.79 -1.34 -20.97
CA MET A 163 15.15 -2.52 -20.18
C MET A 163 14.21 -3.69 -20.48
N ARG A 164 14.74 -4.92 -20.53
CA ARG A 164 13.88 -6.12 -20.65
C ARG A 164 13.05 -6.28 -19.36
N PRO A 165 11.72 -6.30 -19.44
CA PRO A 165 10.89 -6.49 -18.27
C PRO A 165 10.95 -7.95 -17.79
N LYS A 166 10.60 -8.15 -16.53
CA LYS A 166 10.40 -9.48 -15.93
C LYS A 166 8.95 -9.63 -15.50
N VAL A 167 8.44 -10.87 -15.55
CA VAL A 167 7.15 -11.20 -14.93
C VAL A 167 7.18 -10.79 -13.45
N ASN A 168 6.03 -10.31 -12.95
CA ASN A 168 5.81 -9.71 -11.63
C ASN A 168 6.44 -8.33 -11.41
N THR A 169 7.02 -7.70 -12.43
CA THR A 169 7.45 -6.30 -12.33
C THR A 169 6.23 -5.37 -12.40
N VAL A 170 6.19 -4.36 -11.53
CA VAL A 170 5.20 -3.28 -11.55
C VAL A 170 5.59 -2.25 -12.62
N LEU A 171 4.63 -1.80 -13.41
CA LEU A 171 4.83 -0.71 -14.36
C LEU A 171 5.05 0.62 -13.62
N PRO A 172 6.03 1.43 -14.03
CA PRO A 172 6.11 2.82 -13.57
C PRO A 172 4.85 3.62 -13.92
N ASN A 173 4.55 4.68 -13.17
CA ASN A 173 3.39 5.57 -13.42
C ASN A 173 3.33 6.09 -14.85
N SER A 174 4.47 6.24 -15.51
CA SER A 174 4.55 6.41 -16.95
C SER A 174 5.80 5.72 -17.50
N CYS A 175 5.65 5.03 -18.63
CA CYS A 175 6.77 4.37 -19.30
C CYS A 175 6.54 4.22 -20.81
N LEU A 176 7.63 3.97 -21.53
CA LEU A 176 7.61 3.63 -22.95
C LEU A 176 7.84 2.13 -23.11
N LEU A 177 6.87 1.44 -23.70
CA LEU A 177 7.00 0.07 -24.17
C LEU A 177 7.53 0.09 -25.61
N THR A 178 8.56 -0.71 -25.86
CA THR A 178 9.14 -0.91 -27.19
C THR A 178 9.03 -2.37 -27.56
N PHE A 179 8.51 -2.64 -28.75
CA PHE A 179 8.46 -3.96 -29.37
C PHE A 179 9.44 -4.00 -30.55
N GLY A 180 10.31 -5.01 -30.55
CA GLY A 180 11.39 -5.22 -31.52
C GLY A 180 12.77 -4.87 -30.98
N ALA A 181 13.76 -5.68 -31.35
CA ALA A 181 15.14 -5.51 -30.93
C ALA A 181 15.74 -4.16 -31.38
N PRO A 182 16.72 -3.58 -30.67
CA PRO A 182 17.26 -2.24 -30.94
C PRO A 182 17.78 -2.01 -32.36
N HIS A 183 18.24 -3.06 -33.04
CA HIS A 183 18.78 -3.01 -34.40
C HIS A 183 17.70 -3.02 -35.50
N LEU A 184 16.44 -3.31 -35.15
CA LEU A 184 15.33 -3.34 -36.11
C LEU A 184 14.88 -1.92 -36.48
N ARG A 185 14.59 -1.71 -37.77
CA ARG A 185 14.06 -0.44 -38.28
C ARG A 185 12.55 -0.29 -38.06
N ASN A 186 11.82 -1.40 -38.00
CA ASN A 186 10.36 -1.48 -37.88
C ASN A 186 9.88 -1.70 -36.44
N ARG A 187 10.59 -1.13 -35.46
CA ARG A 187 10.18 -1.17 -34.05
C ARG A 187 8.85 -0.45 -33.84
N ARG A 188 8.11 -0.90 -32.84
CA ARG A 188 6.82 -0.33 -32.45
C ARG A 188 6.89 0.19 -31.03
N PHE A 189 6.24 1.32 -30.79
CA PHE A 189 6.31 2.05 -29.54
C PHE A 189 4.91 2.29 -29.01
N MET A 190 4.74 2.07 -27.72
CA MET A 190 3.49 2.27 -27.02
C MET A 190 3.78 2.97 -25.71
N THR A 191 3.06 4.05 -25.42
CA THR A 191 3.18 4.74 -24.13
C THR A 191 2.21 4.15 -23.14
N PHE A 192 2.62 4.09 -21.87
CA PHE A 192 1.75 3.81 -20.74
C PHE A 192 1.71 5.02 -19.81
N SER A 193 0.53 5.31 -19.28
CA SER A 193 0.34 6.28 -18.19
C SER A 193 -0.74 5.78 -17.21
N SER A 194 -0.45 5.88 -15.92
CA SER A 194 -1.39 5.68 -14.83
C SER A 194 -2.02 7.01 -14.40
N SER A 195 -3.30 7.00 -14.08
CA SER A 195 -3.99 8.10 -13.40
C SER A 195 -3.51 8.26 -11.96
N HIS A 196 -3.66 9.47 -11.41
CA HIS A 196 -3.31 9.84 -10.04
C HIS A 196 -4.58 10.23 -9.24
N PRO A 197 -5.45 9.26 -8.87
CA PRO A 197 -6.68 9.52 -8.12
C PRO A 197 -6.44 10.22 -6.78
N GLU A 198 -5.24 10.10 -6.21
CA GLU A 198 -4.81 10.75 -4.97
C GLU A 198 -4.78 12.27 -5.04
N VAL A 199 -4.68 12.87 -6.23
CA VAL A 199 -4.69 14.34 -6.41
C VAL A 199 -6.07 14.95 -6.14
N VAL A 200 -7.13 14.13 -6.21
CA VAL A 200 -8.53 14.57 -6.10
C VAL A 200 -9.13 14.22 -4.73
N LEU A 201 -8.34 13.63 -3.81
CA LEU A 201 -8.78 13.30 -2.45
C LEU A 201 -8.88 14.52 -1.53
#